data_AF-A0A2V6QZK2-F1
#
_entry.id   AF-A0A2V6QZK2-F1
#
_cell.length_a   1.000
_cell.length_b   1.000
_cell.length_c   1.000
_cell.angle_alpha   90.00
_cell.angle_beta   90.00
_cell.angle_gamma   90.00
#
_symmetry.space_group_name_H-M   'P 1'
#
loop_
_entity.id
_entity.type
_entity.pdbx_description
1 polymer ?
#
loop_
_entity_poly.entity_id
_entity_poly.type
_entity_poly.pdbx_seq_one_letter_code
_entity_poly.pdbx_strand_id
1 'polypeptide(L)'
;MRLVLAAALLAALAAVPAAAADWGAISPATSTMEGVRAQYGGPTRTEGQKVEGYDTTSWIYEGAQAPAGMTRMVVDFGLLQAGGFKRDVVRSFRLEPHHGVFTRDTILTGWGRPSGYSKEGGSDSFYYEEGLVVIFDKEAWSAVSMVFTPPQPSGRATPSR
;
A
#
# COMPACT_ATOMS: atom_id res chain seq x y z
N MET A 1 44.88 33.64 0.74
CA MET A 1 43.44 33.87 1.02
C MET A 1 42.69 33.40 -0.22
N ARG A 2 42.52 32.08 -0.48
CA ARG A 2 41.50 31.11 0.02
C ARG A 2 40.09 31.72 0.14
N LEU A 3 39.10 31.09 -0.51
CA LEU A 3 37.70 31.48 -0.82
C LEU A 3 37.61 32.09 -2.23
N VAL A 4 36.92 31.53 -3.23
CA VAL A 4 35.61 30.88 -3.23
C VAL A 4 35.56 29.82 -4.36
N LEU A 5 35.89 28.57 -4.04
CA LEU A 5 35.46 27.39 -4.79
C LEU A 5 34.34 26.76 -3.98
N ALA A 6 33.13 27.30 -4.06
CA ALA A 6 31.99 26.83 -3.25
C ALA A 6 30.65 26.98 -3.97
N ALA A 7 30.62 26.88 -5.30
CA ALA A 7 29.39 27.02 -6.08
C ALA A 7 28.86 25.71 -6.70
N ALA A 8 29.50 24.56 -6.44
CA ALA A 8 29.16 23.30 -7.12
C ALA A 8 28.54 22.20 -6.24
N LEU A 9 28.25 22.46 -4.95
CA LEU A 9 27.88 21.39 -4.00
C LEU A 9 26.40 21.37 -3.56
N LEU A 10 25.50 22.11 -4.22
CA LEU A 10 24.13 22.32 -3.73
C LEU A 10 23.00 21.73 -4.61
N ALA A 11 23.31 20.87 -5.58
CA ALA A 11 22.30 20.33 -6.52
C ALA A 11 22.21 18.79 -6.55
N ALA A 12 22.58 18.11 -5.47
CA ALA A 12 22.33 16.68 -5.30
C ALA A 12 21.38 16.44 -4.11
N LEU A 13 20.19 17.04 -4.15
CA LEU A 13 19.05 16.46 -3.43
C LEU A 13 18.76 15.14 -4.13
N ALA A 14 19.33 14.05 -3.61
CA ALA A 14 18.86 12.71 -3.93
C ALA A 14 17.35 12.72 -3.69
N ALA A 15 16.57 12.53 -4.75
CA ALA A 15 15.15 12.26 -4.63
C ALA A 15 15.06 10.96 -3.83
N VAL A 16 14.81 11.06 -2.53
CA VAL A 16 14.51 9.88 -1.71
C VAL A 16 13.22 9.33 -2.31
N PRO A 17 13.22 8.11 -2.87
CA PRO A 17 11.99 7.53 -3.37
C PRO A 17 10.99 7.55 -2.23
N ALA A 18 9.79 8.09 -2.47
CA ALA A 18 8.72 8.08 -1.49
C ALA A 18 8.57 6.64 -0.98
N ALA A 19 8.65 6.44 0.33
CA ALA A 19 8.46 5.12 0.90
C ALA A 19 7.01 4.70 0.64
N ALA A 20 6.81 3.44 0.26
CA ALA A 20 5.46 2.90 0.15
C ALA A 20 4.79 3.00 1.52
N ALA A 21 3.51 3.39 1.55
CA ALA A 21 2.71 3.30 2.75
C ALA A 21 2.75 1.85 3.25
N ASP A 22 3.01 1.70 4.56
CA ASP A 22 3.13 0.40 5.20
C ASP A 22 2.06 0.22 6.28
N TRP A 23 1.84 -1.03 6.64
CA TRP A 23 1.08 -1.39 7.83
C TRP A 23 1.53 -2.76 8.33
N GLY A 24 1.66 -2.89 9.65
CA GLY A 24 1.94 -4.18 10.29
C GLY A 24 3.22 -4.86 9.80
N ALA A 25 4.26 -4.08 9.50
CA ALA A 25 5.53 -4.54 8.94
C ALA A 25 5.47 -5.10 7.50
N ILE A 26 4.37 -4.86 6.77
CA ILE A 26 4.28 -5.08 5.33
C ILE A 26 4.47 -3.74 4.60
N SER A 27 5.52 -3.64 3.80
CA SER A 27 5.77 -2.54 2.87
C SER A 27 5.80 -3.10 1.42
N PRO A 28 4.94 -2.62 0.51
CA PRO A 28 4.95 -3.04 -0.88
C PRO A 28 6.31 -2.80 -1.56
N ALA A 29 6.64 -3.63 -2.54
CA ALA A 29 7.93 -3.68 -3.25
C ALA A 29 9.17 -4.02 -2.39
N THR A 30 9.02 -4.15 -1.07
CA THR A 30 10.13 -4.42 -0.14
C THR A 30 9.92 -5.70 0.66
N SER A 31 8.75 -5.88 1.27
CA SER A 31 8.45 -7.08 2.07
C SER A 31 8.38 -8.33 1.21
N THR A 32 8.75 -9.46 1.80
CA THR A 32 8.81 -10.77 1.14
C THR A 32 7.79 -11.75 1.73
N MET A 33 7.51 -12.83 1.02
CA MET A 33 6.75 -13.98 1.52
C MET A 33 7.28 -14.49 2.86
N GLU A 34 8.59 -14.56 3.03
CA GLU A 34 9.22 -14.98 4.28
C GLU A 34 8.90 -14.01 5.42
N GLY A 35 9.05 -12.70 5.19
CA GLY A 35 8.75 -11.68 6.20
C GLY A 35 7.28 -11.68 6.61
N VAL A 36 6.36 -11.79 5.65
CA VAL A 36 4.92 -11.87 5.93
C VAL A 36 4.59 -13.12 6.74
N ARG A 37 5.18 -14.27 6.39
CA ARG A 37 4.97 -15.52 7.15
C ARG A 37 5.56 -15.46 8.55
N ALA A 38 6.72 -14.84 8.72
CA ALA A 38 7.33 -14.66 10.04
C ALA A 38 6.44 -13.81 10.95
N GLN A 39 5.77 -12.79 10.40
CA GLN A 39 4.91 -11.88 11.15
C GLN A 39 3.52 -12.46 11.44
N TYR A 40 2.88 -13.09 10.46
CA TYR A 40 1.46 -13.47 10.53
C TYR A 40 1.20 -14.98 10.52
N GLY A 41 2.26 -15.79 10.41
CA GLY A 41 2.12 -17.23 10.24
C GLY A 41 1.58 -17.63 8.87
N GLY A 42 0.99 -18.81 8.81
CA GLY A 42 0.41 -19.36 7.58
C GLY A 42 -0.94 -18.70 7.23
N PRO A 43 -1.23 -18.48 5.93
CA PRO A 43 -2.53 -17.97 5.53
C PRO A 43 -3.62 -19.02 5.67
N THR A 44 -4.88 -18.57 5.76
CA THR A 44 -6.06 -19.44 5.69
C THR A 44 -6.20 -20.06 4.30
N ARG A 45 -5.86 -19.33 3.25
CA ARG A 45 -5.89 -19.81 1.86
C ARG A 45 -4.74 -19.23 1.04
N THR A 46 -4.28 -20.02 0.07
CA THR A 46 -3.37 -19.56 -0.98
C THR A 46 -4.05 -19.72 -2.34
N GLU A 47 -3.99 -18.69 -3.17
CA GLU A 47 -4.54 -18.67 -4.53
C GLU A 47 -3.44 -18.31 -5.53
N GLY A 48 -3.46 -18.93 -6.71
CA GLY A 48 -2.56 -18.63 -7.82
C GLY A 48 -3.31 -17.89 -8.91
N GLN A 49 -2.69 -16.88 -9.52
CA GLN A 49 -3.29 -16.10 -10.60
C GLN A 49 -2.23 -15.62 -11.58
N LYS A 50 -2.63 -15.33 -12.83
CA LYS A 50 -1.75 -14.68 -13.81
C LYS A 50 -1.97 -13.18 -13.83
N VAL A 51 -0.91 -12.42 -13.58
CA VAL A 51 -0.92 -10.95 -13.70
C VAL A 51 0.25 -10.52 -14.55
N GLU A 52 -0.04 -9.68 -15.56
CA GLU A 52 0.94 -9.19 -16.53
C GLU A 52 1.72 -10.34 -17.21
N GLY A 53 1.08 -11.49 -17.38
CA GLY A 53 1.69 -12.71 -17.96
C GLY A 53 2.50 -13.56 -16.98
N TYR A 54 2.76 -13.08 -15.76
CA TYR A 54 3.49 -13.80 -14.73
C TYR A 54 2.58 -14.58 -13.80
N ASP A 55 3.04 -15.75 -13.34
CA ASP A 55 2.39 -16.49 -12.28
C ASP A 55 2.65 -15.82 -10.93
N THR A 56 1.57 -15.38 -10.30
CA THR A 56 1.56 -14.66 -9.03
C THR A 56 0.80 -15.46 -7.97
N THR A 57 1.02 -15.13 -6.71
CA THR A 57 0.43 -15.84 -5.58
C THR A 57 -0.23 -14.84 -4.65
N SER A 58 -1.41 -15.19 -4.13
CA SER A 58 -2.13 -14.42 -3.13
C SER A 58 -2.31 -15.25 -1.87
N TRP A 59 -2.02 -14.65 -0.72
CA TRP A 59 -2.29 -15.21 0.59
C TRP A 59 -3.47 -14.49 1.22
N ILE A 60 -4.43 -15.26 1.71
CA ILE A 60 -5.66 -14.77 2.32
C ILE A 60 -5.67 -15.19 3.79
N TYR A 61 -5.79 -14.20 4.66
CA TYR A 61 -5.88 -14.34 6.11
C TYR A 61 -7.29 -13.92 6.54
N GLU A 62 -8.06 -14.86 7.08
CA GLU A 62 -9.45 -14.70 7.48
C GLU A 62 -9.71 -15.47 8.78
N GLY A 63 -10.77 -15.08 9.50
CA GLY A 63 -11.14 -15.74 10.76
C GLY A 63 -10.04 -15.60 11.80
N ALA A 64 -9.68 -16.71 12.48
CA ALA A 64 -8.67 -16.69 13.54
C ALA A 64 -7.25 -16.36 13.06
N GLN A 65 -6.97 -16.43 11.75
CA GLN A 65 -5.69 -16.05 11.17
C GLN A 65 -5.68 -14.62 10.60
N ALA A 66 -6.82 -13.92 10.59
CA ALA A 66 -6.82 -12.50 10.27
C ALA A 66 -6.06 -11.71 11.36
N PRO A 67 -5.29 -10.67 11.00
CA PRO A 67 -4.68 -9.79 11.99
C PRO A 67 -5.74 -9.18 12.92
N ALA A 68 -5.33 -8.84 14.16
CA ALA A 68 -6.24 -8.23 15.12
C ALA A 68 -6.89 -6.95 14.56
N GLY A 69 -8.21 -6.85 14.72
CA GLY A 69 -9.01 -5.73 14.19
C GLY A 69 -9.40 -5.87 12.71
N MET A 70 -9.02 -6.95 12.02
CA MET A 70 -9.36 -7.20 10.62
C MET A 70 -10.39 -8.31 10.48
N THR A 71 -11.34 -8.14 9.57
CA THR A 71 -12.12 -9.26 9.04
C THR A 71 -11.27 -10.12 8.11
N ARG A 72 -10.43 -9.47 7.30
CA ARG A 72 -9.63 -10.10 6.26
C ARG A 72 -8.39 -9.29 5.93
N MET A 73 -7.30 -9.99 5.63
CA MET A 73 -6.13 -9.43 4.97
C MET A 73 -5.79 -10.28 3.75
N VAL A 74 -5.52 -9.65 2.60
CA VAL A 74 -5.06 -10.31 1.39
C VAL A 74 -3.70 -9.73 1.01
N VAL A 75 -2.70 -10.58 0.81
CA VAL A 75 -1.36 -10.17 0.40
C VAL A 75 -1.06 -10.79 -0.96
N ASP A 76 -0.81 -9.96 -1.96
CA ASP A 76 -0.45 -10.38 -3.31
C ASP A 76 1.07 -10.29 -3.49
N PHE A 77 1.64 -11.34 -4.04
CA PHE A 77 3.07 -11.46 -4.32
C PHE A 77 3.33 -11.59 -5.82
N GLY A 78 4.54 -11.23 -6.23
CA GLY A 78 4.96 -11.26 -7.63
C GLY A 78 4.92 -9.86 -8.22
N LEU A 79 6.09 -9.24 -8.28
CA LEU A 79 6.26 -7.87 -8.77
C LEU A 79 7.38 -7.81 -9.81
N LEU A 80 7.12 -7.16 -10.94
CA LEU A 80 8.16 -6.85 -11.93
C LEU A 80 8.95 -5.62 -11.48
N GLN A 81 10.26 -5.76 -11.32
CA GLN A 81 11.17 -4.67 -10.99
C GLN A 81 12.29 -4.57 -12.04
N ALA A 82 13.13 -3.53 -11.96
CA ALA A 82 14.24 -3.31 -12.91
C ALA A 82 15.19 -4.52 -13.04
N GLY A 83 15.28 -5.37 -12.00
CA GLY A 83 16.05 -6.61 -11.99
C GLY A 83 15.28 -7.88 -12.40
N GLY A 84 14.12 -7.73 -13.04
CA GLY A 84 13.24 -8.83 -13.45
C GLY A 84 12.10 -9.11 -12.46
N PHE A 85 11.32 -10.15 -12.76
CA PHE A 85 10.18 -10.55 -11.95
C PHE A 85 10.63 -11.20 -10.63
N LYS A 86 10.09 -10.68 -9.52
CA LYS A 86 10.36 -11.15 -8.15
C LYS A 86 9.10 -11.80 -7.60
N ARG A 87 9.05 -13.13 -7.63
CA ARG A 87 7.86 -13.93 -7.26
C ARG A 87 7.45 -13.81 -5.79
N ASP A 88 8.40 -13.52 -4.93
CA ASP A 88 8.29 -13.57 -3.47
C ASP A 88 8.12 -12.18 -2.84
N VAL A 89 8.20 -11.11 -3.62
CA VAL A 89 8.02 -9.74 -3.15
C VAL A 89 6.54 -9.35 -3.16
N VAL A 90 6.11 -8.65 -2.11
CA VAL A 90 4.76 -8.11 -2.00
C VAL A 90 4.54 -7.05 -3.08
N ARG A 91 3.57 -7.31 -3.95
CA ARG A 91 3.14 -6.35 -4.97
C ARG A 91 2.06 -5.40 -4.45
N SER A 92 1.21 -5.90 -3.57
CA SER A 92 0.10 -5.17 -2.95
C SER A 92 -0.44 -5.95 -1.78
N PHE A 93 -1.12 -5.28 -0.86
CA PHE A 93 -1.97 -5.95 0.11
C PHE A 93 -3.22 -5.13 0.41
N ARG A 94 -4.28 -5.82 0.83
CA ARG A 94 -5.54 -5.22 1.21
C ARG A 94 -5.90 -5.61 2.63
N LEU A 95 -6.31 -4.64 3.42
CA LEU A 95 -6.91 -4.82 4.73
C LEU A 95 -8.41 -4.51 4.64
N GLU A 96 -9.21 -5.40 5.20
CA GLU A 96 -10.63 -5.19 5.43
C GLU A 96 -10.83 -5.14 6.95
N PRO A 97 -10.90 -3.94 7.55
CA PRO A 97 -10.99 -3.80 9.00
C PRO A 97 -12.43 -4.03 9.50
N HIS A 98 -12.56 -4.38 10.78
CA HIS A 98 -13.84 -4.23 11.47
C HIS A 98 -14.23 -2.74 11.53
N HIS A 99 -15.54 -2.49 11.53
CA HIS A 99 -16.09 -1.13 11.61
C HIS A 99 -15.55 -0.40 12.86
N GLY A 100 -15.11 0.85 12.68
CA GLY A 100 -14.56 1.69 13.74
C GLY A 100 -13.08 1.46 14.09
N VAL A 101 -12.42 0.42 13.57
CA VAL A 101 -10.99 0.19 13.82
C VAL A 101 -10.14 1.27 13.14
N PHE A 102 -10.48 1.61 11.89
CA PHE A 102 -9.89 2.74 11.17
C PHE A 102 -10.98 3.74 10.84
N THR A 103 -11.16 4.73 11.72
CA THR A 103 -12.02 5.87 11.43
C THR A 103 -11.31 6.84 10.49
N ARG A 104 -12.07 7.74 9.84
CA ARG A 104 -11.51 8.82 9.02
C ARG A 104 -10.45 9.63 9.76
N ASP A 105 -10.69 9.93 11.04
CA ASP A 105 -9.73 10.66 11.86
C ASP A 105 -8.48 9.83 12.17
N THR A 106 -8.64 8.53 12.43
CA THR A 106 -7.52 7.59 12.59
C THR A 106 -6.65 7.56 11.33
N ILE A 107 -7.28 7.51 10.16
CA ILE A 107 -6.58 7.51 8.87
C ILE A 107 -5.80 8.81 8.67
N LEU A 108 -6.43 9.96 8.90
CA LEU A 108 -5.77 11.27 8.76
C LEU A 108 -4.64 11.46 9.78
N THR A 109 -4.79 10.88 10.98
CA THR A 109 -3.74 10.92 12.00
C THR A 109 -2.55 10.02 11.64
N GLY A 110 -2.83 8.84 11.07
CA GLY A 110 -1.80 7.86 10.73
C GLY A 110 -1.01 8.18 9.45
N TRP A 111 -1.72 8.57 8.38
CA TRP A 111 -1.12 8.80 7.05
C TRP A 111 -1.15 10.27 6.62
N GLY A 112 -1.68 11.16 7.45
CA GLY A 112 -1.73 12.59 7.15
C GLY A 112 -2.84 12.96 6.16
N ARG A 113 -2.66 14.10 5.49
CA ARG A 113 -3.62 14.59 4.51
C ARG A 113 -3.48 13.79 3.21
N PRO A 114 -4.59 13.28 2.62
CA PRO A 114 -4.51 12.56 1.36
C PRO A 114 -4.16 13.49 0.21
N SER A 115 -3.43 12.96 -0.77
CA SER A 115 -3.09 13.63 -2.04
C SER A 115 -4.34 13.84 -2.90
N GLY A 116 -5.34 12.97 -2.78
CA GLY A 116 -6.60 13.05 -3.52
C GLY A 116 -7.80 12.53 -2.75
N TYR A 117 -8.99 12.93 -3.19
CA TYR A 117 -10.26 12.49 -2.65
C TYR A 117 -11.26 12.26 -3.80
N SER A 118 -12.01 11.16 -3.72
CA SER A 118 -13.12 10.87 -4.63
C SER A 118 -14.37 10.51 -3.83
N LYS A 119 -15.52 10.76 -4.46
CA LYS A 119 -16.83 10.32 -3.99
C LYS A 119 -17.53 9.65 -5.16
N GLU A 120 -17.27 8.36 -5.31
CA GLU A 120 -17.78 7.55 -6.43
C GLU A 120 -18.66 6.43 -5.90
N GLY A 121 -19.77 6.14 -6.57
CA GLY A 121 -20.68 5.04 -6.19
C GLY A 121 -21.29 5.17 -4.79
N GLY A 122 -21.28 6.37 -4.19
CA GLY A 122 -21.82 6.61 -2.84
C GLY A 122 -20.87 6.24 -1.69
N SER A 123 -19.58 6.01 -1.96
CA SER A 123 -18.55 5.82 -0.94
C SER A 123 -17.45 6.86 -1.10
N ASP A 124 -16.95 7.37 0.01
CA ASP A 124 -15.82 8.29 0.05
C ASP A 124 -14.51 7.51 -0.09
N SER A 125 -13.51 8.07 -0.78
CA SER A 125 -12.18 7.47 -0.90
C SER A 125 -11.05 8.49 -0.75
N PHE A 126 -10.00 8.09 -0.03
CA PHE A 126 -8.74 8.82 0.06
C PHE A 126 -7.66 8.13 -0.76
N TYR A 127 -6.83 8.95 -1.43
CA TYR A 127 -5.69 8.51 -2.21
C TYR A 127 -4.42 9.17 -1.68
N TYR A 128 -3.38 8.38 -1.51
CA TYR A 128 -2.04 8.79 -1.08
C TYR A 128 -1.05 8.36 -2.17
N GLU A 129 -0.18 9.28 -2.60
CA GLU A 129 0.85 9.00 -3.62
C GLU A 129 1.86 7.94 -3.16
N GLU A 130 1.99 7.74 -1.86
CA GLU A 130 2.73 6.67 -1.21
C GLU A 130 2.13 5.27 -1.47
N GLY A 131 1.02 5.18 -2.22
CA GLY A 131 0.42 3.92 -2.64
C GLY A 131 -0.65 3.40 -1.68
N LEU A 132 -1.30 4.27 -0.91
CA LEU A 132 -2.46 3.90 -0.10
C LEU A 132 -3.75 4.43 -0.73
N VAL A 133 -4.74 3.55 -0.85
CA VAL A 133 -6.13 3.92 -1.13
C VAL A 133 -7.01 3.44 0.02
N VAL A 134 -7.78 4.35 0.61
CA VAL A 134 -8.73 4.04 1.68
C VAL A 134 -10.14 4.29 1.16
N ILE A 135 -10.98 3.26 1.21
CA ILE A 135 -12.41 3.34 0.87
C ILE A 135 -13.18 3.32 2.18
N PHE A 136 -14.05 4.29 2.37
CA PHE A 136 -14.91 4.41 3.55
C PHE A 136 -16.29 3.79 3.31
N ASP A 137 -16.99 3.54 4.40
CA ASP A 137 -18.42 3.27 4.38
C ASP A 137 -19.23 4.47 3.82
N LYS A 138 -20.54 4.27 3.67
CA LYS A 138 -21.45 5.28 3.11
C LYS A 138 -21.59 6.53 3.98
N GLU A 139 -21.31 6.40 5.28
CA GLU A 139 -21.31 7.51 6.25
C GLU A 139 -19.97 8.26 6.22
N ALA A 140 -19.01 7.76 5.44
CA ALA A 140 -17.65 8.25 5.33
C ALA A 140 -16.92 8.32 6.67
N TRP A 141 -17.27 7.42 7.60
CA TRP A 141 -16.76 7.42 8.96
C TRP A 141 -15.72 6.33 9.18
N SER A 142 -16.01 5.08 8.79
CA SER A 142 -15.09 3.94 8.95
C SER A 142 -14.54 3.50 7.60
N ALA A 143 -13.26 3.14 7.56
CA ALA A 143 -12.69 2.42 6.44
C ALA A 143 -13.34 1.03 6.34
N VAL A 144 -13.61 0.60 5.11
CA VAL A 144 -14.08 -0.76 4.78
C VAL A 144 -13.06 -1.53 3.94
N SER A 145 -12.14 -0.82 3.30
CA SER A 145 -11.02 -1.39 2.54
C SER A 145 -9.85 -0.42 2.54
N MET A 146 -8.65 -0.92 2.80
CA MET A 146 -7.40 -0.19 2.67
C MET A 146 -6.47 -0.99 1.76
N VAL A 147 -6.11 -0.43 0.61
CA VAL A 147 -5.27 -1.08 -0.39
C VAL A 147 -3.91 -0.38 -0.42
N PHE A 148 -2.87 -1.16 -0.23
CA PHE A 148 -1.48 -0.70 -0.22
C PHE A 148 -0.77 -1.26 -1.46
N THR A 149 -0.10 -0.39 -2.19
CA THR A 149 0.68 -0.66 -3.39
C THR A 149 2.02 0.09 -3.30
N PRO A 150 2.98 -0.18 -4.20
CA PRO A 150 4.14 0.68 -4.34
C PRO A 150 3.70 2.12 -4.67
N PRO A 151 4.53 3.14 -4.38
CA PRO A 151 4.17 4.53 -4.64
C PRO A 151 3.65 4.75 -6.06
N GLN A 152 2.53 5.44 -6.18
CA GLN A 152 1.88 5.76 -7.44
C GLN A 152 1.98 7.27 -7.66
N PRO A 153 2.84 7.76 -8.58
CA PRO A 153 2.87 9.17 -8.91
C PRO A 153 1.50 9.64 -9.40
N SER A 154 1.06 10.82 -8.96
CA SER A 154 -0.27 11.40 -9.22
C SER A 154 -0.58 11.76 -10.69
N GLY A 155 0.21 11.28 -11.65
CA GLY A 155 0.03 11.53 -13.09
C GLY A 155 -1.00 10.63 -13.79
N ARG A 156 -1.74 9.76 -13.09
CA ARG A 156 -2.70 8.82 -13.71
C ARG A 156 -4.16 8.95 -13.23
N ALA A 157 -4.48 10.03 -12.52
CA ALA A 157 -5.87 10.40 -12.20
C ALA A 157 -6.32 11.60 -13.02
N THR A 158 -6.24 11.50 -14.35
CA THR A 158 -7.09 12.34 -15.20
C THR A 158 -8.41 11.57 -15.35
N PRO A 159 -9.53 12.00 -14.76
CA PRO A 159 -10.81 11.41 -15.10
C PRO A 159 -11.02 11.64 -16.60
N SER A 160 -11.13 10.56 -17.37
CA SER A 160 -11.65 10.61 -18.73
C SER A 160 -13.01 11.30 -18.67
N ARG A 161 -13.07 12.44 -19.35
CA ARG A 161 -14.21 13.34 -19.44
C ARG A 161 -15.37 12.71 -20.19
#